data_AF-A0A9D5Z7X7-F1
#
_entry.id   AF-A0A9D5Z7X7-F1
#
_cell.length_a   1.000
_cell.length_b   1.000
_cell.length_c   1.000
_cell.angle_alpha   90.00
_cell.angle_beta   90.00
_cell.angle_gamma   90.00
#
_symmetry.space_group_name_H-M   'P 1'
#
loop_
_entity.id
_entity.type
_entity.pdbx_description
1 polymer ?
#
loop_
_entity_poly.entity_id
_entity_poly.type
_entity_poly.pdbx_seq_one_letter_code
_entity_poly.pdbx_strand_id
1 'polypeptide(L)'
;MAETGIVIPFARKTAFGNPYVEPIDGAFVVPFRQKTFVINRVWESGTTDDSQYTADERPLAIFPSLPGMSWELKKTPEFRTSIQTAVSGREQRGAFRAYPVWRFTLLFDWLRAGNLPHDYEELQGFFLMHRGSFTSFLFLDPTDSLCVDMPFGKGNDIQAQFQLTRSFGFNTSFTFAEPVENLKSVTAIKLDGQLLSAPGDYTVSGTGLVSFTVPPTSKSIITWSGIFYYRCRFAEDTADFARTLPNLWELRELAFIGAPGNRI
;
A
#
# COMPACT_ATOMS: atom_id res chain seq x y z
N MET A 1 -22.73 -7.64 -40.80
CA MET A 1 -22.30 -6.43 -40.05
C MET A 1 -21.64 -5.52 -41.08
N ALA A 2 -22.16 -4.33 -41.29
CA ALA A 2 -21.65 -3.42 -42.32
C ALA A 2 -20.27 -2.90 -41.88
N GLU A 3 -19.24 -3.15 -42.69
CA GLU A 3 -17.89 -2.65 -42.44
C GLU A 3 -17.86 -1.14 -42.75
N THR A 4 -17.77 -0.33 -41.69
CA THR A 4 -17.58 1.12 -41.81
C THR A 4 -16.11 1.41 -42.09
N GLY A 5 -15.76 1.62 -43.37
CA GLY A 5 -14.47 2.16 -43.80
C GLY A 5 -14.56 3.68 -44.03
N ILE A 6 -13.47 4.40 -43.76
CA ILE A 6 -13.33 5.81 -44.15
C ILE A 6 -12.82 5.85 -45.60
N VAL A 7 -13.57 6.51 -46.49
CA VAL A 7 -13.13 6.80 -47.86
C VAL A 7 -12.30 8.10 -47.83
N ILE A 8 -11.03 8.03 -48.21
CA ILE A 8 -10.17 9.21 -48.36
C ILE A 8 -10.03 9.52 -49.86
N PRO A 9 -10.69 10.57 -50.38
CA PRO A 9 -10.49 10.99 -51.77
C PRO A 9 -9.17 11.76 -51.89
N PHE A 10 -8.31 11.37 -52.83
CA PHE A 10 -7.11 12.14 -53.19
C PHE A 10 -7.44 13.09 -54.34
N ALA A 11 -7.26 14.40 -54.13
CA ALA A 11 -7.34 15.39 -55.20
C ALA A 11 -5.92 15.74 -55.68
N ARG A 12 -5.68 15.69 -57.00
CA ARG A 12 -4.46 16.25 -57.60
C ARG A 12 -4.70 17.73 -57.88
N LYS A 13 -3.92 18.63 -57.27
CA LYS A 13 -4.00 20.07 -57.54
C LYS A 13 -3.33 20.38 -58.88
N THR A 14 -4.10 20.73 -59.91
CA THR A 14 -3.57 21.39 -61.11
C THR A 14 -3.45 22.89 -60.85
N ALA A 15 -2.40 23.50 -61.39
CA ALA A 15 -2.20 24.94 -61.29
C ALA A 15 -3.23 25.66 -62.18
N PHE A 16 -4.05 26.52 -61.57
CA PHE A 16 -5.05 27.41 -62.18
C PHE A 16 -6.37 26.76 -62.65
N GLY A 17 -7.50 27.22 -62.08
CA GLY A 17 -8.86 26.90 -62.52
C GLY A 17 -9.62 25.90 -61.63
N ASN A 18 -10.90 26.18 -61.40
CA ASN A 18 -11.85 25.52 -60.48
C ASN A 18 -11.75 23.96 -60.46
N PRO A 19 -11.63 23.28 -59.29
CA PRO A 19 -11.48 21.83 -59.26
C PRO A 19 -12.79 21.10 -59.56
N TYR A 20 -12.83 20.40 -60.70
CA TYR A 20 -13.83 19.36 -60.98
C TYR A 20 -13.26 18.00 -60.54
N VAL A 21 -14.01 17.22 -59.76
CA VAL A 21 -13.57 15.90 -59.25
C VAL A 21 -14.18 14.81 -60.13
N GLU A 22 -13.36 14.11 -60.92
CA GLU A 22 -13.76 12.82 -61.50
C GLU A 22 -13.50 11.70 -60.48
N PRO A 23 -14.44 10.76 -60.24
CA PRO A 23 -14.19 9.62 -59.37
C PRO A 23 -13.24 8.64 -60.05
N ILE A 24 -12.07 8.40 -59.45
CA ILE A 24 -11.19 7.29 -59.84
C ILE A 24 -11.73 6.01 -59.20
N ASP A 25 -12.04 5.01 -60.02
CA ASP A 25 -12.58 3.73 -59.59
C ASP A 25 -11.45 2.84 -59.03
N GLY A 26 -11.46 2.62 -57.71
CA GLY A 26 -10.45 1.79 -57.03
C GLY A 26 -10.40 2.04 -55.52
N ALA A 27 -10.98 1.14 -54.72
CA ALA A 27 -10.91 1.17 -53.27
C ALA A 27 -9.65 0.45 -52.76
N PHE A 28 -8.75 1.16 -52.07
CA PHE A 28 -7.61 0.57 -51.38
C PHE A 28 -7.93 0.45 -49.88
N VAL A 29 -8.29 -0.74 -49.43
CA VAL A 29 -8.60 -1.01 -48.01
C VAL A 29 -7.32 -1.39 -47.29
N VAL A 30 -6.78 -0.49 -46.46
CA VAL A 30 -5.66 -0.80 -45.56
C VAL A 30 -6.25 -1.15 -44.18
N PRO A 31 -5.99 -2.34 -43.62
CA PRO A 31 -6.53 -2.69 -42.31
C PRO A 31 -5.79 -1.92 -41.21
N PHE A 32 -6.45 -0.92 -40.62
CA PHE A 32 -5.94 -0.21 -39.45
C PHE A 32 -6.25 -1.03 -38.19
N ARG A 33 -5.24 -1.66 -37.58
CA ARG A 33 -5.34 -2.12 -36.18
C ARG A 33 -5.46 -0.87 -35.31
N GLN A 34 -6.66 -0.53 -34.85
CA GLN A 34 -6.82 0.40 -33.75
C GLN A 34 -6.08 -0.15 -32.53
N LYS A 35 -4.87 0.35 -32.26
CA LYS A 35 -4.39 0.39 -30.87
C LYS A 35 -5.20 1.51 -30.21
N THR A 36 -6.32 1.15 -29.61
CA THR A 36 -7.02 2.01 -28.66
C THR A 36 -6.02 2.36 -27.58
N PHE A 37 -5.48 3.57 -27.62
CA PHE A 37 -4.80 4.15 -26.48
C PHE A 37 -5.89 4.44 -25.45
N VAL A 38 -6.12 3.49 -24.55
CA VAL A 38 -6.97 3.72 -23.39
C VAL A 38 -6.17 4.61 -22.45
N ILE A 39 -6.48 5.90 -22.44
CA ILE A 39 -6.06 6.78 -21.35
C ILE A 39 -6.96 6.40 -20.17
N ASN A 40 -6.49 5.51 -19.29
CA ASN A 40 -7.08 5.28 -17.97
C ASN A 40 -6.81 6.53 -17.10
N ARG A 41 -7.52 7.63 -17.37
CA ARG A 41 -7.80 8.60 -16.30
C ARG A 41 -9.13 8.20 -15.70
N VAL A 42 -9.09 7.21 -14.82
CA VAL A 42 -10.13 7.05 -13.82
C VAL A 42 -9.94 8.25 -12.89
N TRP A 43 -10.73 9.30 -13.09
CA TRP A 43 -11.06 10.17 -11.98
C TRP A 43 -11.97 9.33 -11.10
N GLU A 44 -11.40 8.68 -10.08
CA GLU A 44 -12.17 8.00 -9.05
C GLU A 44 -12.91 9.08 -8.24
N SER A 45 -14.03 9.56 -8.77
CA SER A 45 -15.08 10.06 -7.91
C SER A 45 -15.49 8.88 -7.04
N GLY A 46 -15.21 8.96 -5.73
CA GLY A 46 -15.20 7.86 -4.77
C GLY A 46 -16.52 7.09 -4.60
N THR A 47 -16.83 6.25 -5.59
CA THR A 47 -17.73 5.11 -5.48
C THR A 47 -17.23 4.03 -6.44
N THR A 48 -16.09 3.41 -6.12
CA THR A 48 -15.81 2.07 -6.62
C THR A 48 -16.93 1.16 -6.12
N ASP A 49 -17.46 0.28 -6.97
CA ASP A 49 -18.45 -0.71 -6.55
C ASP A 49 -17.81 -1.69 -5.56
N ASP A 50 -17.82 -1.29 -4.28
CA ASP A 50 -17.18 -1.97 -3.15
C ASP A 50 -17.91 -3.26 -2.72
N SER A 51 -18.92 -3.68 -3.48
CA SER A 51 -19.71 -4.88 -3.23
C SER A 51 -18.96 -6.18 -3.55
N GLN A 52 -17.89 -6.10 -4.34
CA GLN A 52 -17.09 -7.26 -4.76
C GLN A 52 -15.96 -7.62 -3.80
N TYR A 53 -15.64 -6.74 -2.85
CA TYR A 53 -14.57 -6.95 -1.88
C TYR A 53 -15.17 -7.24 -0.50
N THR A 54 -14.68 -8.28 0.16
CA THR A 54 -14.93 -8.43 1.59
C THR A 54 -14.36 -7.22 2.33
N ALA A 55 -14.89 -6.84 3.51
CA ALA A 55 -14.49 -5.60 4.19
C ALA A 55 -12.97 -5.52 4.48
N ASP A 56 -12.29 -6.66 4.53
CA ASP A 56 -10.85 -6.79 4.77
C ASP A 56 -10.00 -6.78 3.48
N GLU A 57 -10.62 -6.86 2.29
CA GLU A 57 -9.95 -6.90 0.98
C GLU A 57 -10.13 -5.61 0.17
N ARG A 58 -10.82 -4.61 0.71
CA ARG A 58 -10.95 -3.30 0.04
C ARG A 58 -9.59 -2.64 -0.08
N PRO A 59 -9.25 -2.05 -1.26
CA PRO A 59 -8.02 -1.28 -1.39
C PRO A 59 -8.09 -0.08 -0.44
N LEU A 60 -7.25 -0.11 0.59
CA LEU A 60 -7.16 0.97 1.57
C LEU A 60 -6.36 2.13 0.99
N ALA A 61 -6.77 3.34 1.34
CA ALA A 61 -6.01 4.54 0.98
C ALA A 61 -4.61 4.51 1.59
N ILE A 62 -3.61 5.01 0.86
CA ILE A 62 -2.23 5.11 1.34
C ILE A 62 -2.01 6.54 1.83
N PHE A 63 -1.40 6.67 3.01
CA PHE A 63 -1.04 7.96 3.59
C PHE A 63 -0.06 8.70 2.65
N PRO A 64 -0.31 9.99 2.35
CA PRO A 64 0.48 10.72 1.36
C PRO A 64 1.90 10.98 1.85
N SER A 65 2.87 10.95 0.92
CA SER A 65 4.24 11.39 1.19
C SER A 65 4.35 12.90 1.00
N LEU A 66 4.31 13.64 2.10
CA LEU A 66 4.31 15.10 2.07
C LEU A 66 5.74 15.65 2.29
N PRO A 67 6.24 16.56 1.42
CA PRO A 67 7.59 17.10 1.56
C PRO A 67 7.82 17.92 2.84
N GLY A 68 6.76 18.48 3.42
CA GLY A 68 6.81 19.26 4.67
C GLY A 68 6.72 18.43 5.95
N MET A 69 6.74 17.10 5.83
CA MET A 69 6.84 16.20 6.99
C MET A 69 8.24 16.35 7.61
N SER A 70 8.27 16.58 8.92
CA SER A 70 9.52 16.69 9.67
C SER A 70 10.29 15.38 9.63
N TRP A 71 11.61 15.45 9.78
CA TRP A 71 12.45 14.27 9.95
C TRP A 71 12.15 13.52 11.25
N GLU A 72 11.62 14.23 12.25
CA GLU A 72 11.22 13.66 13.52
C GLU A 72 9.93 12.82 13.38
N LEU A 73 10.11 11.51 13.32
CA LEU A 73 9.06 10.50 13.47
C LEU A 73 9.18 9.86 14.85
N LYS A 74 8.14 9.96 15.69
CA LYS A 74 8.09 9.20 16.95
C LYS A 74 7.29 7.92 16.73
N LYS A 75 7.93 6.79 17.05
CA LYS A 75 7.33 5.45 16.95
C LYS A 75 7.38 4.77 18.31
N THR A 76 6.21 4.48 18.87
CA THR A 76 6.08 3.92 20.22
C THR A 76 5.36 2.57 20.18
N PRO A 77 5.99 1.47 20.63
CA PRO A 77 5.31 0.19 20.80
C PRO A 77 4.47 0.18 22.09
N GLU A 78 3.18 -0.13 21.98
CA GLU A 78 2.25 -0.21 23.09
C GLU A 78 1.74 -1.65 23.29
N PHE A 79 2.08 -2.24 24.43
CA PHE A 79 1.45 -3.46 24.93
C PHE A 79 0.38 -3.11 25.98
N ARG A 80 -0.69 -3.91 26.03
CA ARG A 80 -1.70 -3.79 27.08
C ARG A 80 -1.55 -4.95 28.05
N THR A 81 -1.19 -4.65 29.29
CA THR A 81 -1.07 -5.64 30.38
C THR A 81 -1.90 -5.21 31.58
N SER A 82 -2.38 -6.16 32.38
CA SER A 82 -2.95 -5.93 33.71
C SER A 82 -2.09 -6.64 34.74
N ILE A 83 -1.82 -5.94 35.84
CA ILE A 83 -1.03 -6.43 36.96
C ILE A 83 -1.92 -6.37 38.20
N GLN A 84 -2.09 -7.50 38.85
CA GLN A 84 -2.81 -7.61 40.11
C GLN A 84 -1.84 -8.07 41.19
N THR A 85 -1.71 -7.27 42.25
CA THR A 85 -0.85 -7.57 43.40
C THR A 85 -1.73 -7.97 44.58
N ALA A 86 -1.48 -9.15 45.15
CA ALA A 86 -2.15 -9.62 46.35
C ALA A 86 -1.62 -8.91 47.61
N VAL A 87 -2.37 -8.95 48.71
CA VAL A 87 -1.95 -8.40 50.01
C VAL A 87 -0.64 -9.03 50.51
N SER A 88 -0.34 -10.27 50.09
CA SER A 88 0.92 -10.96 50.39
C SER A 88 2.13 -10.47 49.58
N GLY A 89 1.94 -9.53 48.64
CA GLY A 89 2.98 -9.04 47.72
C GLY A 89 3.21 -9.93 46.49
N ARG A 90 2.47 -11.04 46.33
CA ARG A 90 2.53 -11.87 45.11
C ARG A 90 1.80 -11.18 43.95
N GLU A 91 2.36 -11.29 42.74
CA GLU A 91 1.79 -10.66 41.54
C GLU A 91 1.26 -11.69 40.54
N GLN A 92 0.12 -11.38 39.96
CA GLN A 92 -0.41 -12.01 38.76
C GLN A 92 -0.41 -10.99 37.62
N ARG A 93 0.07 -11.40 36.44
CA ARG A 93 0.19 -10.52 35.27
C ARG A 93 -0.53 -11.16 34.09
N GLY A 94 -1.38 -10.39 33.42
CA GLY A 94 -2.08 -10.79 32.19
C GLY A 94 -1.72 -9.87 31.03
N ALA A 95 -1.31 -10.44 29.90
CA ALA A 95 -1.09 -9.70 28.66
C ALA A 95 -2.31 -9.81 27.75
N PHE A 96 -2.87 -8.68 27.32
CA PHE A 96 -4.06 -8.62 26.46
C PHE A 96 -3.75 -8.42 24.98
N ARG A 97 -2.48 -8.18 24.63
CA ARG A 97 -2.02 -8.09 23.24
C ARG A 97 -0.82 -9.00 23.05
N ALA A 98 -0.90 -9.89 22.06
CA ALA A 98 0.22 -10.74 21.65
C ALA A 98 1.29 -9.94 20.89
N TYR A 99 0.85 -8.97 20.07
CA TYR A 99 1.69 -8.07 19.30
C TYR A 99 1.44 -6.61 19.73
N PRO A 100 2.46 -5.74 19.69
CA PRO A 100 2.30 -4.34 20.05
C PRO A 100 1.40 -3.63 19.04
N VAL A 101 0.69 -2.61 19.52
CA VAL A 101 0.16 -1.57 18.63
C VAL A 101 1.19 -0.46 18.58
N TRP A 102 1.50 -0.01 17.37
CA TRP A 102 2.45 1.06 17.14
C TRP A 102 1.72 2.39 17.11
N ARG A 103 2.08 3.29 18.01
CA ARG A 103 1.69 4.70 17.90
C ARG A 103 2.76 5.44 17.11
N PHE A 104 2.32 6.06 16.03
CA PHE A 104 3.12 6.97 15.23
C PHE A 104 2.66 8.40 15.50
N THR A 105 3.62 9.27 15.71
CA THR A 105 3.39 10.71 15.81
C THR A 105 4.24 11.38 14.74
N LEU A 106 3.57 11.96 13.75
CA LEU A 106 4.19 12.76 12.70
C LEU A 106 4.15 14.23 13.10
N LEU A 107 5.24 14.94 12.82
CA LEU A 107 5.31 16.39 12.93
C LEU A 107 5.42 16.96 11.51
N PHE A 108 4.80 18.12 11.26
CA PHE A 108 4.92 18.82 9.98
C PHE A 108 5.51 20.20 10.23
N ASP A 109 6.60 20.51 9.54
CA ASP A 109 7.24 21.82 9.63
C ASP A 109 6.44 22.87 8.85
N TRP A 110 5.81 22.45 7.74
CA TRP A 110 4.97 23.29 6.90
C TRP A 110 4.05 22.47 6.00
N LEU A 111 2.92 23.07 5.63
CA LEU A 111 1.99 22.55 4.64
C LEU A 111 1.66 23.70 3.68
N ARG A 112 2.04 23.57 2.41
CA ARG A 112 1.69 24.57 1.40
C ARG A 112 0.22 24.42 1.01
N ALA A 113 -0.46 25.55 0.89
CA ALA A 113 -1.81 25.65 0.35
C ALA A 113 -1.81 26.49 -0.94
N GLY A 114 -2.82 26.33 -1.78
CA GLY A 114 -2.93 27.10 -3.02
C GLY A 114 -2.26 26.41 -4.21
N ASN A 115 -1.34 27.06 -4.93
CA ASN A 115 -0.79 26.47 -6.18
C ASN A 115 -0.02 25.16 -5.92
N LEU A 116 -0.09 24.24 -6.88
CA LEU A 116 0.55 22.93 -6.82
C LEU A 116 1.98 22.99 -6.27
N PRO A 117 2.34 22.11 -5.31
CA PRO A 117 1.53 21.03 -4.72
C PRO A 117 0.59 21.48 -3.58
N HIS A 118 -0.57 20.83 -3.47
CA HIS A 118 -1.65 21.08 -2.51
C HIS A 118 -1.45 20.31 -1.19
N ASP A 119 -0.30 20.48 -0.51
CA ASP A 119 0.08 19.65 0.64
C ASP A 119 -0.97 19.71 1.78
N TYR A 120 -1.50 20.91 2.05
CA TYR A 120 -2.54 21.15 3.05
C TYR A 120 -3.86 20.51 2.66
N GLU A 121 -4.34 20.77 1.44
CA GLU A 121 -5.64 20.27 0.98
C GLU A 121 -5.64 18.75 0.83
N GLU A 122 -4.50 18.16 0.46
CA GLU A 122 -4.32 16.71 0.39
C GLU A 122 -4.40 16.06 1.78
N LEU A 123 -3.69 16.60 2.78
CA LEU A 123 -3.72 16.06 4.13
C LEU A 123 -5.09 16.25 4.80
N GLN A 124 -5.69 17.43 4.64
CA GLN A 124 -7.03 17.70 5.16
C GLN A 124 -8.07 16.80 4.50
N GLY A 125 -8.01 16.65 3.16
CA GLY A 125 -8.91 15.77 2.42
C GLY A 125 -8.77 14.31 2.86
N PHE A 126 -7.52 13.85 3.08
CA PHE A 126 -7.25 12.52 3.60
C PHE A 126 -7.85 12.33 5.00
N PHE A 127 -7.68 13.29 5.92
CA PHE A 127 -8.29 13.21 7.25
C PHE A 127 -9.83 13.15 7.20
N LEU A 128 -10.45 13.99 6.36
CA LEU A 128 -11.91 14.05 6.19
C LEU A 128 -12.48 12.76 5.57
N MET A 129 -11.79 12.17 4.61
CA MET A 129 -12.20 10.89 4.00
C MET A 129 -12.25 9.76 5.03
N HIS A 130 -11.36 9.79 6.02
CA HIS A 130 -11.30 8.76 7.08
C HIS A 130 -12.20 9.06 8.28
N ARG A 131 -12.81 10.24 8.33
CA ARG A 131 -13.70 10.69 9.42
C ARG A 131 -13.03 10.57 10.79
N GLY A 132 -11.80 11.04 10.91
CA GLY A 132 -11.02 10.90 12.14
C GLY A 132 -10.65 9.44 12.41
N SER A 133 -10.95 8.93 13.61
CA SER A 133 -10.52 7.60 14.04
C SER A 133 -11.33 6.43 13.45
N PHE A 134 -12.34 6.70 12.63
CA PHE A 134 -13.32 5.71 12.17
C PHE A 134 -12.75 4.69 11.17
N THR A 135 -12.10 5.15 10.10
CA THR A 135 -11.63 4.27 9.00
C THR A 135 -10.13 4.04 9.06
N SER A 136 -9.68 2.85 8.64
CA SER A 136 -8.26 2.52 8.51
C SER A 136 -7.64 2.93 7.17
N PHE A 137 -6.34 3.19 7.16
CA PHE A 137 -5.51 3.45 5.98
C PHE A 137 -4.16 2.74 6.07
N LEU A 138 -3.40 2.74 4.99
CA LEU A 138 -2.05 2.20 4.93
C LEU A 138 -1.02 3.31 5.12
N PHE A 139 -0.03 3.07 5.99
CA PHE A 139 1.10 3.96 6.21
C PHE A 139 2.39 3.24 5.84
N LEU A 140 3.21 3.89 5.01
CA LEU A 140 4.56 3.43 4.71
C LEU A 140 5.54 4.15 5.63
N ASP A 141 5.98 3.46 6.68
CA ASP A 141 7.00 3.99 7.59
C ASP A 141 8.33 4.15 6.84
N PRO A 142 8.89 5.37 6.71
CA PRO A 142 10.15 5.59 5.99
C PRO A 142 11.35 4.87 6.61
N THR A 143 11.28 4.56 7.90
CA THR A 143 12.38 3.97 8.67
C THR A 143 12.27 2.45 8.80
N ASP A 144 11.06 1.92 8.80
CA ASP A 144 10.77 0.50 9.04
C ASP A 144 9.63 0.02 8.14
N SER A 145 9.93 -0.20 6.87
CA SER A 145 9.00 -0.82 5.92
C SER A 145 9.65 -1.92 5.07
N LEU A 146 10.97 -2.09 5.18
CA LEU A 146 11.76 -2.97 4.32
C LEU A 146 12.19 -4.22 5.08
N CYS A 147 11.89 -5.39 4.53
CA CYS A 147 12.45 -6.66 4.97
C CYS A 147 13.49 -7.15 3.96
N VAL A 148 14.66 -7.55 4.45
CA VAL A 148 15.74 -8.15 3.65
C VAL A 148 16.11 -9.48 4.29
N ASP A 149 15.93 -10.56 3.54
CA ASP A 149 16.18 -11.94 3.95
C ASP A 149 15.64 -12.27 5.36
N MET A 150 14.45 -11.78 5.64
CA MET A 150 13.79 -11.91 6.92
C MET A 150 13.26 -13.34 7.10
N PRO A 151 13.66 -14.10 8.14
CA PRO A 151 13.12 -15.42 8.38
C PRO A 151 11.67 -15.34 8.85
N PHE A 152 10.84 -16.24 8.35
CA PHE A 152 9.42 -16.32 8.73
C PHE A 152 8.91 -17.74 8.94
N GLY A 153 9.77 -18.75 8.76
CA GLY A 153 9.41 -20.13 8.99
C GLY A 153 10.58 -21.08 8.90
N LYS A 154 10.33 -22.31 9.35
CA LYS A 154 11.21 -23.46 9.12
C LYS A 154 10.38 -24.59 8.53
N GLY A 155 10.92 -25.26 7.52
CA GLY A 155 10.29 -26.42 6.92
C GLY A 155 10.23 -27.61 7.87
N ASN A 156 9.25 -28.48 7.64
CA ASN A 156 9.02 -29.70 8.41
C ASN A 156 8.48 -30.86 7.53
N ASP A 157 8.64 -30.77 6.22
CA ASP A 157 8.12 -31.70 5.21
C ASP A 157 6.58 -31.85 5.15
N ILE A 158 5.81 -31.10 5.95
CA ILE A 158 4.35 -31.26 6.08
C ILE A 158 3.61 -29.95 5.83
N GLN A 159 4.00 -28.89 6.53
CA GLN A 159 3.35 -27.59 6.45
C GLN A 159 3.78 -26.87 5.16
N ALA A 160 2.80 -26.53 4.33
CA ALA A 160 3.02 -25.79 3.09
C ALA A 160 2.67 -24.29 3.19
N GLN A 161 2.00 -23.87 4.27
CA GLN A 161 1.51 -22.51 4.45
C GLN A 161 2.20 -21.80 5.60
N PHE A 162 2.73 -20.62 5.33
CA PHE A 162 3.47 -19.81 6.30
C PHE A 162 3.06 -18.35 6.17
N GLN A 163 2.70 -17.72 7.30
CA GLN A 163 2.42 -16.30 7.35
C GLN A 163 3.74 -15.53 7.30
N LEU A 164 3.86 -14.52 6.43
CA LEU A 164 5.01 -13.63 6.46
C LEU A 164 5.12 -12.93 7.81
N THR A 165 6.34 -12.83 8.33
CA THR A 165 6.63 -12.13 9.58
C THR A 165 7.80 -11.17 9.39
N ARG A 166 7.76 -10.04 10.09
CA ARG A 166 8.94 -9.21 10.30
C ARG A 166 9.48 -9.41 11.71
N SER A 167 10.80 -9.37 11.89
CA SER A 167 11.43 -9.52 13.20
C SER A 167 12.24 -8.28 13.58
N PHE A 168 12.02 -7.75 14.77
CA PHE A 168 12.91 -6.78 15.41
C PHE A 168 14.06 -7.49 16.11
N GLY A 169 15.26 -6.91 16.03
CA GLY A 169 16.45 -7.45 16.69
C GLY A 169 16.94 -8.78 16.09
N PHE A 170 16.60 -9.07 14.82
CA PHE A 170 17.16 -10.23 14.12
C PHE A 170 18.70 -10.17 14.13
N ASN A 171 19.35 -11.30 14.38
CA ASN A 171 20.80 -11.42 14.64
C ASN A 171 21.32 -10.69 15.89
N THR A 172 20.44 -10.36 16.83
CA THR A 172 20.82 -9.89 18.17
C THR A 172 20.37 -10.89 19.24
N SER A 173 20.72 -10.64 20.50
CA SER A 173 20.31 -11.48 21.63
C SER A 173 18.81 -11.42 21.95
N PHE A 174 18.08 -10.47 21.36
CA PHE A 174 16.66 -10.27 21.59
C PHE A 174 15.95 -10.21 20.24
N THR A 175 14.95 -11.07 20.04
CA THR A 175 14.15 -11.08 18.81
C THR A 175 12.67 -11.03 19.13
N PHE A 176 11.92 -10.29 18.32
CA PHE A 176 10.47 -10.24 18.40
C PHE A 176 9.87 -10.23 17.01
N ALA A 177 9.05 -11.23 16.69
CA ALA A 177 8.44 -11.39 15.38
C ALA A 177 6.96 -10.97 15.40
N GLU A 178 6.54 -10.25 14.37
CA GLU A 178 5.17 -9.81 14.14
C GLU A 178 4.70 -10.24 12.74
N PRO A 179 3.46 -10.71 12.59
CA PRO A 179 2.91 -11.06 11.28
C PRO A 179 2.74 -9.81 10.41
N VAL A 180 3.03 -9.96 9.12
CA VAL A 180 2.84 -8.94 8.10
C VAL A 180 1.66 -9.33 7.25
N GLU A 181 0.57 -8.56 7.33
CA GLU A 181 -0.66 -8.83 6.58
C GLU A 181 -1.01 -7.73 5.56
N ASN A 182 -0.21 -6.66 5.51
CA ASN A 182 -0.41 -5.54 4.59
C ASN A 182 0.84 -5.40 3.70
N LEU A 183 0.84 -6.09 2.55
CA LEU A 183 1.98 -6.11 1.64
C LEU A 183 1.94 -4.95 0.64
N LYS A 184 3.11 -4.31 0.41
CA LYS A 184 3.33 -3.43 -0.75
C LYS A 184 3.90 -4.24 -1.91
N SER A 185 4.92 -5.04 -1.65
CA SER A 185 5.55 -5.91 -2.64
C SER A 185 6.35 -7.01 -1.97
N VAL A 186 6.42 -8.17 -2.62
CA VAL A 186 7.36 -9.25 -2.29
C VAL A 186 8.38 -9.33 -3.40
N THR A 187 9.66 -9.19 -3.07
CA THR A 187 10.76 -9.17 -4.05
C THR A 187 11.43 -10.52 -4.15
N ALA A 188 11.51 -11.28 -3.06
CA ALA A 188 12.10 -12.61 -3.03
C ALA A 188 11.51 -13.45 -1.92
N ILE A 189 11.35 -14.75 -2.18
CA ILE A 189 11.26 -15.80 -1.16
C ILE A 189 12.40 -16.76 -1.42
N LYS A 190 13.13 -17.12 -0.36
CA LYS A 190 14.26 -18.03 -0.43
C LYS A 190 14.09 -19.20 0.53
N LEU A 191 14.64 -20.34 0.15
CA LEU A 191 14.76 -21.53 0.98
C LEU A 191 16.24 -21.87 1.12
N ASP A 192 16.77 -21.80 2.35
CA ASP A 192 18.21 -21.92 2.65
C ASP A 192 19.09 -21.01 1.77
N GLY A 193 18.60 -19.79 1.51
CA GLY A 193 19.29 -18.80 0.67
C GLY A 193 19.10 -18.97 -0.84
N GLN A 194 18.48 -20.05 -1.31
CA GLN A 194 18.16 -20.25 -2.72
C GLN A 194 16.86 -19.55 -3.10
N LEU A 195 16.89 -18.74 -4.16
CA LEU A 195 15.71 -18.02 -4.65
C LEU A 195 14.68 -18.98 -5.25
N LEU A 196 13.44 -18.85 -4.81
CA LEU A 196 12.28 -19.56 -5.37
C LEU A 196 11.52 -18.67 -6.36
N SER A 197 10.81 -19.30 -7.29
CA SER A 197 10.07 -18.63 -8.37
C SER A 197 8.56 -18.72 -8.16
N ALA A 198 7.87 -17.58 -8.18
CA ALA A 198 6.41 -17.53 -8.24
C ALA A 198 5.92 -17.57 -9.71
N PRO A 199 4.77 -18.19 -10.03
CA PRO A 199 3.89 -18.95 -9.13
C PRO A 199 4.27 -20.44 -9.00
N GLY A 200 5.40 -20.88 -9.58
CA GLY A 200 5.76 -22.30 -9.69
C GLY A 200 6.04 -22.97 -8.34
N ASP A 201 6.92 -22.36 -7.53
CA ASP A 201 7.34 -22.91 -6.24
C ASP A 201 6.42 -22.46 -5.10
N TYR A 202 5.85 -21.27 -5.21
CA TYR A 202 4.95 -20.70 -4.21
C TYR A 202 4.00 -19.65 -4.79
N THR A 203 2.95 -19.36 -4.03
CA THR A 203 2.04 -18.22 -4.23
C THR A 203 1.97 -17.40 -2.94
N VAL A 204 1.62 -16.12 -3.05
CA VAL A 204 1.44 -15.22 -1.90
C VAL A 204 0.06 -14.57 -1.98
N SER A 205 -0.72 -14.67 -0.90
CA SER A 205 -2.01 -13.98 -0.81
C SER A 205 -1.83 -12.46 -0.59
N GLY A 206 -2.90 -11.69 -0.77
CA GLY A 206 -2.92 -10.26 -0.42
C GLY A 206 -2.59 -9.98 1.05
N THR A 207 -2.88 -10.94 1.93
CA THR A 207 -2.59 -10.90 3.37
C THR A 207 -1.21 -11.46 3.74
N GLY A 208 -0.33 -11.74 2.77
CA GLY A 208 1.00 -12.25 3.05
C GLY A 208 1.06 -13.70 3.52
N LEU A 209 0.04 -14.51 3.24
CA LEU A 209 0.13 -15.95 3.44
C LEU A 209 0.85 -16.58 2.25
N VAL A 210 2.03 -17.15 2.50
CA VAL A 210 2.82 -17.86 1.50
C VAL A 210 2.37 -19.31 1.46
N SER A 211 1.98 -19.80 0.29
CA SER A 211 1.62 -21.20 0.05
C SER A 211 2.60 -21.82 -0.92
N PHE A 212 3.40 -22.78 -0.44
CA PHE A 212 4.34 -23.54 -1.25
C PHE A 212 3.65 -24.68 -2.00
N THR A 213 4.06 -24.93 -3.24
CA THR A 213 3.56 -26.06 -4.05
C THR A 213 4.04 -27.39 -3.48
N VAL A 214 5.26 -27.42 -2.94
CA VAL A 214 5.85 -28.56 -2.22
C VAL A 214 6.24 -28.08 -0.82
N PRO A 215 5.83 -28.77 0.26
CA PRO A 215 6.23 -28.42 1.61
C PRO A 215 7.76 -28.26 1.74
N PRO A 216 8.24 -27.14 2.30
CA PRO A 216 9.66 -26.93 2.58
C PRO A 216 10.26 -28.07 3.40
N THR A 217 11.50 -28.46 3.05
CA THR A 217 12.16 -29.60 3.66
C THR A 217 12.43 -29.38 5.15
N SER A 218 12.46 -30.45 5.94
CA SER A 218 12.69 -30.33 7.38
C SER A 218 13.96 -29.54 7.71
N LYS A 219 13.79 -28.52 8.57
CA LYS A 219 14.81 -27.57 9.05
C LYS A 219 15.27 -26.52 8.03
N SER A 220 14.78 -26.52 6.79
CA SER A 220 15.11 -25.47 5.83
C SER A 220 14.60 -24.12 6.34
N ILE A 221 15.45 -23.09 6.34
CA ILE A 221 15.06 -21.74 6.75
C ILE A 221 14.40 -21.05 5.56
N ILE A 222 13.20 -20.55 5.80
CA ILE A 222 12.43 -19.83 4.80
C ILE A 222 12.57 -18.35 5.09
N THR A 223 13.08 -17.58 4.12
CA THR A 223 13.27 -16.14 4.25
C THR A 223 12.54 -15.39 3.14
N TRP A 224 12.18 -14.15 3.42
CA TRP A 224 11.54 -13.26 2.45
C TRP A 224 12.18 -11.88 2.43
N SER A 225 12.09 -11.22 1.28
CA SER A 225 12.45 -9.82 1.11
C SER A 225 11.31 -9.08 0.43
N GLY A 226 11.03 -7.86 0.86
CA GLY A 226 9.92 -7.08 0.33
C GLY A 226 9.63 -5.84 1.15
N ILE A 227 8.57 -5.15 0.77
CA ILE A 227 8.09 -3.92 1.42
C ILE A 227 6.68 -4.17 1.94
N PHE A 228 6.40 -3.67 3.14
CA PHE A 228 5.09 -3.78 3.77
C PHE A 228 4.58 -2.41 4.25
N TYR A 229 3.28 -2.35 4.51
CA TYR A 229 2.61 -1.20 5.11
C TYR A 229 2.21 -1.52 6.55
N TYR A 230 2.04 -0.47 7.35
CA TYR A 230 1.26 -0.52 8.57
C TYR A 230 -0.19 -0.19 8.22
N ARG A 231 -1.14 -1.02 8.67
CA ARG A 231 -2.54 -0.62 8.69
C ARG A 231 -2.73 0.25 9.93
N CYS A 232 -3.18 1.48 9.71
CA CYS A 232 -3.29 2.53 10.72
C CYS A 232 -4.71 3.10 10.75
N ARG A 233 -5.04 3.79 11.84
CA ARG A 233 -6.18 4.71 11.93
C ARG A 233 -5.75 5.93 12.74
N PHE A 234 -6.38 7.07 12.52
CA PHE A 234 -6.11 8.26 13.34
C PHE A 234 -6.36 7.95 14.82
N ALA A 235 -5.51 8.51 15.68
CA ALA A 235 -5.60 8.32 17.12
C ALA A 235 -6.79 9.10 17.70
N GLU A 236 -7.14 10.22 17.05
CA GLU A 236 -8.17 11.17 17.48
C GLU A 236 -9.14 11.48 16.33
N ASP A 237 -10.30 12.02 16.70
CA ASP A 237 -11.34 12.46 15.75
C ASP A 237 -11.15 13.93 15.30
N THR A 238 -10.10 14.58 15.78
CA THR A 238 -9.75 15.97 15.52
C THR A 238 -8.33 16.10 14.97
N ALA A 239 -8.11 17.10 14.13
CA ALA A 239 -6.79 17.50 13.64
C ALA A 239 -6.74 19.02 13.54
N ASP A 240 -5.78 19.64 14.24
CA ASP A 240 -5.69 21.09 14.40
C ASP A 240 -4.78 21.71 13.33
N PHE A 241 -5.36 22.03 12.19
CA PHE A 241 -4.68 22.79 11.15
C PHE A 241 -4.71 24.28 11.46
N ALA A 242 -3.54 24.91 11.56
CA ALA A 242 -3.41 26.34 11.81
C ALA A 242 -2.79 27.05 10.59
N ARG A 243 -3.38 28.16 10.16
CA ARG A 243 -2.77 28.99 9.10
C ARG A 243 -1.76 29.94 9.71
N THR A 244 -0.49 29.81 9.34
CA THR A 244 0.61 30.63 9.89
C THR A 244 0.99 31.79 8.99
N LEU A 245 0.95 31.61 7.67
CA LEU A 245 1.20 32.65 6.66
C LEU A 245 0.20 32.51 5.50
N PRO A 246 0.11 33.51 4.60
CA PRO A 246 -0.60 33.30 3.33
C PRO A 246 -0.04 32.06 2.62
N ASN A 247 -0.93 31.13 2.26
CA ASN A 247 -0.59 29.86 1.60
C ASN A 247 0.29 28.89 2.43
N LEU A 248 0.43 29.12 3.73
CA LEU A 248 1.16 28.23 4.62
C LEU A 248 0.30 27.86 5.82
N TRP A 249 0.14 26.55 5.99
CA TRP A 249 -0.51 25.93 7.12
C TRP A 249 0.52 25.12 7.91
N GLU A 250 0.20 24.89 9.17
CA GLU A 250 0.97 24.10 10.10
C GLU A 250 0.03 23.06 10.71
N LEU A 251 0.54 21.84 10.85
CA LEU A 251 -0.03 20.80 11.67
C LEU A 251 1.07 20.30 12.59
N ARG A 252 1.04 20.76 13.85
CA ARG A 252 2.13 20.50 14.79
C ARG A 252 2.32 19.02 15.04
N GLU A 253 1.21 18.31 15.18
CA GLU A 253 1.21 16.89 15.51
C GLU A 253 0.05 16.19 14.80
N LEU A 254 0.35 15.04 14.21
CA LEU A 254 -0.65 14.10 13.72
C LEU A 254 -0.31 12.71 14.24
N ALA A 255 -1.18 12.18 15.10
CA ALA A 255 -1.00 10.87 15.69
C ALA A 255 -1.93 9.82 15.07
N PHE A 256 -1.40 8.64 14.84
CA PHE A 256 -2.18 7.46 14.45
C PHE A 256 -1.63 6.20 15.13
N ILE A 257 -2.49 5.21 15.27
CA ILE A 257 -2.11 3.89 15.80
C ILE A 257 -2.28 2.84 14.72
N GLY A 258 -1.41 1.83 14.71
CA GLY A 258 -1.46 0.79 13.69
C GLY A 258 -0.63 -0.44 14.00
N ALA A 259 -0.72 -1.42 13.12
CA ALA A 259 0.05 -2.65 13.15
C ALA A 259 0.32 -3.15 11.72
N PRO A 260 1.32 -4.01 11.50
CA PRO A 260 1.51 -4.66 10.20
C PRO A 260 0.38 -5.66 9.87
N GLY A 261 -0.34 -6.15 10.90
CA GLY A 261 -1.52 -7.00 10.77
C GLY A 261 -2.78 -6.22 10.39
N ASN A 262 -3.84 -6.93 9.98
CA ASN A 262 -5.11 -6.34 9.57
C ASN A 262 -5.99 -5.83 10.71
N ARG A 263 -5.67 -6.20 11.96
CA ARG A 263 -6.43 -5.82 13.15
C ARG A 263 -5.61 -4.88 14.03
N ILE A 264 -6.23 -3.77 14.45
CA ILE A 264 -5.65 -2.70 15.29
C ILE A 264 -6.41 -2.64 16.63
#